data_AF-A0A359GST6-F1
#
_entry.id   AF-A0A359GST6-F1
#
_cell.length_a   1.000
_cell.length_b   1.000
_cell.length_c   1.000
_cell.angle_alpha   90.00
_cell.angle_beta   90.00
_cell.angle_gamma   90.00
#
_symmetry.space_group_name_H-M   'P 1'
#
loop_
_entity.id
_entity.type
_entity.pdbx_description
1 polymer ?
#
loop_
_entity_poly.entity_id
_entity_poly.type
_entity_poly.pdbx_seq_one_letter_code
_entity_poly.pdbx_strand_id
1 'polypeptide(L)' 'MSTLKSLSITSIRNILQAELKLSSGINLLQGENGSGKTSVLEAIHLLASGRSFRTS' A
#
# COMPACT_ATOMS: atom_id res chain seq x y z
N MET A 1 9.82 -13.48 -12.32
CA MET A 1 9.71 -12.16 -11.66
C MET A 1 8.25 -11.93 -11.32
N SER A 2 7.92 -11.63 -10.06
CA SER A 2 6.55 -11.27 -9.64
C SER A 2 6.34 -9.77 -9.79
N THR A 3 5.16 -9.36 -10.26
CA THR A 3 4.77 -7.95 -10.39
C THR A 3 3.39 -7.76 -9.78
N LEU A 4 3.18 -6.63 -9.08
CA LEU A 4 1.91 -6.28 -8.47
C LEU A 4 1.08 -5.45 -9.46
N LYS A 5 -0.04 -6.00 -9.94
CA LYS A 5 -0.91 -5.34 -10.93
C LYS A 5 -2.05 -4.56 -10.28
N SER A 6 -2.56 -5.08 -9.17
CA SER A 6 -3.65 -4.48 -8.41
C SER A 6 -3.41 -4.69 -6.92
N LEU A 7 -3.92 -3.75 -6.13
CA LEU A 7 -3.89 -3.80 -4.68
C LEU A 7 -5.26 -3.39 -4.14
N SER A 8 -5.87 -4.27 -3.34
CA SER A 8 -7.05 -3.96 -2.56
C SER A 8 -6.64 -3.87 -1.09
N ILE A 9 -7.03 -2.78 -0.44
CA ILE A 9 -6.67 -2.47 0.95
C ILE A 9 -7.98 -2.35 1.74
N THR A 10 -8.07 -3.08 2.85
CA THR A 10 -9.20 -3.00 3.79
C THR A 10 -8.66 -2.85 5.21
N SER A 11 -9.12 -1.81 5.92
CA SER A 11 -8.82 -1.57 7.34
C SER A 11 -7.32 -1.53 7.69
N ILE A 12 -6.50 -0.88 6.87
CA ILE A 12 -5.07 -0.65 7.14
C ILE A 12 -4.86 0.79 7.60
N ARG A 13 -4.60 0.97 8.90
CA ARG A 13 -4.37 2.28 9.53
C ARG A 13 -5.55 3.22 9.28
N ASN A 14 -5.28 4.37 8.64
CA ASN A 14 -6.25 5.37 8.27
C ASN A 14 -6.95 5.10 6.93
N ILE A 15 -6.61 4.02 6.22
CA ILE A 15 -7.26 3.59 4.98
C ILE A 15 -8.33 2.55 5.32
N LEU A 16 -9.60 2.94 5.29
CA LEU A 16 -10.73 2.03 5.50
C LEU A 16 -10.90 1.08 4.30
N GLN A 17 -10.90 1.63 3.10
CA GLN A 17 -10.98 0.87 1.85
C GLN A 17 -10.26 1.62 0.74
N ALA A 18 -9.48 0.92 -0.08
CA ALA A 18 -8.90 1.46 -1.31
C ALA A 18 -8.69 0.36 -2.36
N GLU A 19 -8.89 0.71 -3.62
CA GLU A 19 -8.56 -0.12 -4.77
C GLU A 19 -7.61 0.63 -5.69
N LEU A 20 -6.45 0.04 -5.96
CA LEU A 20 -5.39 0.65 -6.75
C LEU A 20 -5.07 -0.26 -7.93
N LYS A 21 -5.14 0.30 -9.15
CA LYS A 21 -4.57 -0.29 -10.35
C LYS A 21 -3.17 0.27 -10.53
N LEU A 22 -2.17 -0.59 -10.59
CA LEU A 22 -0.77 -0.20 -10.66
C LEU A 22 -0.26 -0.29 -12.10
N SER A 23 0.54 0.70 -12.48
CA SER A 23 1.32 0.65 -13.71
C SER A 23 2.47 -0.35 -13.57
N SER A 24 2.97 -0.86 -14.70
CA SER A 24 4.18 -1.70 -14.76
C SER A 24 5.48 -0.93 -14.50
N GLY A 25 5.42 0.41 -14.45
CA GLY A 25 6.56 1.28 -14.22
C GLY A 25 6.54 1.88 -12.81
N ILE A 26 6.89 3.17 -12.73
CA ILE A 26 6.92 3.91 -11.47
C ILE A 26 5.50 4.35 -11.11
N ASN A 27 5.07 4.00 -9.89
CA ASN A 27 3.79 4.44 -9.34
C ASN A 27 4.05 5.51 -8.28
N LEU A 28 3.66 6.76 -8.57
CA LEU A 28 3.83 7.89 -7.65
C LEU A 28 2.63 7.98 -6.69
N LEU A 29 2.89 7.83 -5.39
CA LEU A 29 1.90 8.09 -4.35
C LEU A 29 2.07 9.52 -3.84
N GLN A 30 1.10 10.39 -4.12
CA GLN A 30 1.11 11.81 -3.75
C GLN A 30 -0.12 12.18 -2.92
N GLY A 31 0.04 13.19 -2.05
CA GLY A 31 -1.02 13.72 -1.20
C GLY A 31 -0.45 14.38 0.05
N GLU A 32 -1.31 14.98 0.85
CA GLU A 32 -0.96 15.69 2.09
C GLU A 32 -0.32 14.76 3.14
N ASN A 33 0.39 15.35 4.12
CA ASN A 33 0.89 14.55 5.24
C ASN A 33 -0.27 13.88 5.99
N GLY A 34 -0.11 12.63 6.41
CA GLY A 34 -1.20 11.86 7.03
C GLY A 34 -2.24 11.30 6.06
N SER A 35 -2.16 11.53 4.75
CA SER A 35 -3.13 11.03 3.77
C SER A 35 -3.10 9.51 3.52
N GLY A 36 -2.21 8.76 4.18
CA GLY A 36 -2.13 7.30 4.05
C GLY A 36 -1.12 6.75 3.03
N LYS A 37 -0.26 7.59 2.42
CA LYS A 37 0.78 7.12 1.47
C LYS A 37 1.66 6.00 2.04
N THR A 38 2.17 6.17 3.26
CA THR A 38 2.96 5.13 3.93
C THR A 38 2.13 3.90 4.28
N SER A 39 0.83 4.06 4.57
CA SER A 39 -0.10 2.96 4.82
C SER A 39 -0.30 2.10 3.56
N VAL A 40 -0.28 2.69 2.36
CA VAL A 40 -0.28 1.92 1.09
C VAL A 40 0.99 1.07 0.97
N LEU A 41 2.16 1.64 1.26
CA LEU A 41 3.42 0.87 1.27
C LEU A 41 3.40 -0.24 2.32
N GLU A 42 2.81 0.01 3.50
CA GLU A 42 2.61 -0.98 4.56
C GLU A 42 1.72 -2.12 4.08
N ALA A 43 0.63 -1.84 3.37
CA ALA A 43 -0.23 -2.86 2.78
C ALA A 43 0.52 -3.73 1.75
N ILE A 44 1.36 -3.14 0.89
CA ILE A 44 2.20 -3.88 -0.05
C ILE A 44 3.18 -4.80 0.69
N HIS A 45 3.81 -4.31 1.75
CA HIS A 45 4.75 -5.12 2.54
C HIS A 45 4.04 -6.24 3.32
N LEU A 46 2.88 -5.96 3.90
CA LEU A 46 2.02 -6.95 4.56
C LEU A 46 1.63 -8.06 3.58
N LEU A 47 1.22 -7.70 2.36
CA LEU A 47 0.90 -8.68 1.31
C LEU A 47 2.08 -9.62 1.00
N ALA A 48 3.30 -9.08 0.97
CA ALA A 48 4.49 -9.85 0.64
C ALA A 48 5.06 -10.67 1.81
N SER A 49 4.90 -10.20 3.05
CA SER A 49 5.63 -10.74 4.21
C SER A 49 4.74 -11.25 5.35
N GLY A 50 3.44 -10.97 5.33
CA GLY A 50 2.49 -11.29 6.39
C GLY A 50 2.65 -10.44 7.66
N ARG A 51 3.56 -9.47 7.68
CA ARG A 51 3.81 -8.59 8.85
C ARG A 51 3.98 -7.14 8.42
N SER A 52 3.78 -6.21 9.35
CA SER A 52 4.09 -4.81 9.10
C SER A 52 5.59 -4.58 9.16
N PHE A 53 6.12 -3.67 8.33
CA PHE A 53 7.50 -3.19 8.49
C PHE A 53 7.64 -2.20 9.64
N ARG A 54 6.53 -1.66 10.14
CA ARG A 54 6.54 -0.79 11.32
C ARG A 54 6.68 -1.70 12.53
N THR A 55 7.85 -1.69 13.15
CA THR A 55 8.05 -2.28 14.46
C THR A 55 7.46 -1.34 15.51
N SER A 56 6.83 -1.93 16.53
CA SER A 56 6.41 -1.22 17.75
C SER A 56 7.62 -0.89 18.63
#